data_AF-A0A3D1M4X9-F1
#
_entry.id   AF-A0A3D1M4X9-F1
#
_cell.length_a   1.000
_cell.length_b   1.000
_cell.length_c   1.000
_cell.angle_alpha   90.00
_cell.angle_beta   90.00
_cell.angle_gamma   90.00
#
_symmetry.space_group_name_H-M   'P 1'
#
loop_
_entity.id
_entity.type
_entity.pdbx_description
1 polymer ?
#
loop_
_entity_poly.entity_id
_entity_poly.type
_entity_poly.pdbx_seq_one_letter_code
_entity_poly.pdbx_strand_id
1 'polypeptide(L)'
;MYDRLSSHKNFSRWEKEVLKDYCKHGLEKYKDHYKLACPPLVEASMYGAYIDPVVLKDLRSYANPVSILLARTMEPSENFDNFGPSITRPDIGDLFPNATVTRHEKYSHFLPMENTALVADTIKGLKFRL
;
A
#
# COMPACT_ATOMS: atom_id res chain seq x y z
N MET A 1 8.80 13.45 16.66
CA MET A 1 8.06 12.28 16.12
C MET A 1 8.82 11.66 14.96
N TYR A 2 9.23 12.45 13.95
CA TYR A 2 10.05 11.99 12.83
C TYR A 2 11.21 11.08 13.24
N ASP A 3 12.08 11.51 14.17
CA ASP A 3 13.24 10.70 14.60
C ASP A 3 12.85 9.33 15.14
N ARG A 4 11.78 9.27 15.95
CA ARG A 4 11.24 8.02 16.48
C ARG A 4 10.73 7.12 15.34
N LEU A 5 9.97 7.65 14.39
CA LEU A 5 9.44 6.83 13.31
C LEU A 5 10.53 6.41 12.31
N SER A 6 11.53 7.25 12.05
CA SER A 6 12.63 6.93 11.14
C SER A 6 13.46 5.71 11.58
N SER A 7 13.43 5.37 12.87
CA SER A 7 14.07 4.15 13.42
C SER A 7 13.09 2.98 13.57
N HIS A 8 11.80 3.19 13.36
CA HIS A 8 10.78 2.15 13.50
C HIS A 8 10.70 1.30 12.22
N LYS A 9 10.69 -0.03 12.35
CA LYS A 9 10.77 -0.99 11.23
C LYS A 9 9.81 -0.72 10.06
N ASN A 10 8.58 -0.27 10.34
CA ASN A 10 7.55 -0.03 9.32
C ASN A 10 7.76 1.28 8.53
N PHE A 11 8.51 2.24 9.08
CA PHE A 11 8.67 3.58 8.52
C PHE A 11 10.13 3.90 8.15
N SER A 12 11.09 3.12 8.64
CA SER A 12 12.53 3.36 8.44
C SER A 12 12.98 3.34 6.98
N ARG A 13 12.16 2.73 6.11
CA ARG A 13 12.39 2.65 4.67
C ARG A 13 11.63 3.70 3.86
N TRP A 14 10.75 4.48 4.49
CA TRP A 14 10.00 5.52 3.80
C TRP A 14 10.93 6.65 3.36
N GLU A 15 10.59 7.28 2.24
CA GLU A 15 11.26 8.50 1.83
C GLU A 15 11.12 9.59 2.90
N LYS A 16 12.20 10.33 3.11
CA LYS A 16 12.32 11.33 4.18
C LYS A 16 11.17 12.34 4.16
N GLU A 17 10.83 12.88 3.00
CA GLU A 17 9.78 13.90 2.89
C GLU A 17 8.38 13.29 3.10
N VAL A 18 8.13 12.05 2.63
CA VAL A 18 6.89 11.32 2.92
C VAL A 18 6.70 11.11 4.42
N LEU A 19 7.76 10.71 5.14
CA LEU A 19 7.67 10.50 6.58
C LEU A 19 7.45 11.82 7.35
N LYS A 20 8.05 12.92 6.90
CA LYS A 20 7.77 14.25 7.46
C LYS A 20 6.33 14.67 7.22
N ASP A 21 5.82 14.46 6.01
CA ASP A 21 4.43 14.76 5.68
C ASP A 21 3.48 13.91 6.52
N TYR A 22 3.76 12.62 6.70
CA TYR A 22 3.01 11.77 7.61
C TYR A 22 3.04 12.28 9.06
N CYS A 23 4.20 12.71 9.57
CA CYS A 23 4.29 13.29 10.91
C CYS A 23 3.48 14.59 11.06
N LYS A 24 3.34 15.36 9.97
CA LYS A 24 2.66 16.66 9.95
C LYS A 24 1.15 16.53 9.73
N HIS A 25 0.73 15.57 8.90
CA HIS A 25 -0.63 15.46 8.40
C HIS A 25 -1.36 14.20 8.86
N GLY A 26 -0.62 13.11 9.12
CA GLY A 26 -1.19 11.84 9.60
C GLY A 26 -1.33 11.76 11.11
N LEU A 27 -0.71 12.68 11.86
CA LEU A 27 -0.68 12.68 13.32
C LEU A 27 -1.11 14.02 13.89
N GLU A 28 -1.85 13.98 14.99
CA GLU A 28 -2.21 15.14 15.78
C GLU A 28 -1.57 15.04 17.16
N LYS A 29 -0.98 16.15 17.63
CA LYS A 29 -0.50 16.24 19.00
C LYS A 29 -1.69 16.30 19.95
N TYR A 30 -1.70 15.43 20.95
CA TYR A 30 -2.70 15.43 22.01
C TYR A 30 -1.99 15.28 23.36
N LYS A 31 -1.93 16.39 24.11
CA LYS A 31 -1.14 16.51 25.34
C LYS A 31 0.33 16.09 25.08
N ASP A 32 0.81 15.08 25.81
CA ASP A 32 2.17 14.55 25.72
C ASP A 32 2.32 13.37 24.76
N HIS A 33 1.27 13.02 24.03
CA HIS A 33 1.30 11.96 23.03
C HIS A 33 0.79 12.44 21.66
N TYR A 34 0.83 11.54 20.70
CA TYR A 34 0.29 11.74 19.37
C TYR A 34 -0.81 10.71 19.14
N LYS A 35 -1.88 11.15 18.46
CA LYS A 35 -2.92 10.28 17.95
C LYS A 35 -2.94 10.35 16.43
N LEU A 36 -3.54 9.35 15.78
CA LEU A 36 -3.83 9.43 14.36
C LEU A 36 -4.78 10.62 14.10
N ALA A 37 -4.56 11.33 12.99
CA ALA A 37 -5.51 12.31 12.50
C ALA A 37 -6.82 11.64 12.04
N CYS A 38 -6.72 10.41 11.52
CA CYS A 38 -7.86 9.54 11.30
C CYS A 38 -8.49 9.14 12.65
N PRO A 39 -9.81 9.26 12.84
CA PRO A 39 -10.47 8.75 14.04
C PRO A 39 -10.16 7.26 14.24
N PRO A 40 -9.64 6.83 15.41
CA PRO A 40 -9.20 5.45 15.61
C PRO A 40 -10.28 4.39 15.33
N LEU A 41 -11.56 4.71 15.60
CA LEU A 41 -12.68 3.82 15.31
C LEU A 41 -12.87 3.61 13.80
N VAL A 42 -12.65 4.63 12.98
CA VAL A 42 -12.74 4.54 11.52
C VAL A 42 -11.60 3.68 11.00
N GLU A 43 -10.36 3.93 11.45
CA GLU A 43 -9.20 3.12 11.08
C GLU A 43 -9.40 1.64 11.46
N ALA A 44 -9.83 1.37 12.69
CA ALA A 44 -10.08 0.01 13.18
C ALA A 44 -11.18 -0.71 12.38
N SER A 45 -12.21 0.03 11.94
CA SER A 45 -13.31 -0.54 11.15
C SER A 45 -12.83 -1.11 9.80
N MET A 46 -11.74 -0.58 9.23
CA MET A 46 -11.17 -1.08 7.98
C MET A 46 -10.61 -2.51 8.12
N TYR A 47 -10.06 -2.84 9.29
CA TYR A 47 -9.51 -4.18 9.56
C TYR A 47 -10.59 -5.23 9.79
N GLY A 48 -11.79 -4.82 10.22
CA GLY A 48 -12.96 -5.69 10.39
C GLY A 48 -13.93 -5.64 9.21
N ALA A 49 -13.63 -4.87 8.17
CA ALA A 49 -14.53 -4.68 7.04
C ALA A 49 -14.65 -5.97 6.23
N TYR A 50 -15.88 -6.47 6.09
CA TYR A 50 -16.18 -7.53 5.14
C TYR A 50 -16.25 -6.93 3.73
N ILE A 51 -15.36 -7.38 2.85
CA ILE A 51 -15.47 -7.10 1.42
C ILE A 51 -16.28 -8.23 0.81
N ASP A 52 -17.44 -7.90 0.24
CA ASP A 52 -18.26 -8.87 -0.47
C ASP A 52 -17.44 -9.50 -1.62
N PRO A 53 -17.23 -10.83 -1.60
CA PRO A 53 -16.46 -11.52 -2.63
C PRO A 53 -17.09 -11.42 -4.02
N VAL A 54 -18.32 -10.93 -4.16
CA VAL A 54 -18.93 -10.65 -5.47
C VAL A 54 -18.05 -9.71 -6.31
N VAL A 55 -17.31 -8.79 -5.66
CA VAL A 55 -16.38 -7.88 -6.35
C VAL A 55 -15.35 -8.63 -7.20
N LEU A 56 -14.95 -9.85 -6.78
CA LEU A 56 -13.98 -10.68 -7.50
C LEU A 56 -14.55 -11.19 -8.84
N LYS A 57 -15.87 -11.32 -8.96
CA LYS A 57 -16.54 -11.68 -10.21
C LYS A 57 -16.53 -10.49 -11.17
N ASP A 58 -16.71 -9.29 -10.65
CA ASP A 58 -16.72 -8.05 -11.44
C ASP A 58 -15.34 -7.73 -12.03
N LEU A 59 -14.25 -8.15 -11.39
CA LEU A 59 -12.90 -7.98 -11.96
C LEU A 59 -12.76 -8.68 -13.32
N ARG A 60 -13.45 -9.81 -13.51
CA ARG A 60 -13.40 -10.60 -14.76
C ARG A 60 -14.14 -9.93 -15.91
N SER A 61 -15.13 -9.08 -15.61
CA SER A 61 -15.88 -8.32 -16.62
C SER A 61 -15.27 -6.94 -16.89
N TYR A 62 -14.29 -6.50 -16.09
CA TYR A 62 -13.64 -5.21 -16.26
C TYR A 62 -12.67 -5.20 -17.45
N ALA A 63 -13.15 -4.69 -18.58
CA ALA A 63 -12.42 -4.74 -19.86
C ALA A 63 -11.34 -3.65 -20.03
N ASN A 64 -11.31 -2.60 -19.20
CA ASN A 64 -10.30 -1.56 -19.37
C ASN A 64 -8.91 -2.07 -18.96
N PRO A 65 -7.82 -1.51 -19.51
CA PRO A 65 -6.47 -1.84 -19.08
C PRO A 65 -6.27 -1.61 -17.57
N VAL A 66 -5.65 -2.57 -16.89
CA VAL A 66 -5.30 -2.50 -15.47
C VAL A 66 -3.79 -2.61 -15.31
N SER A 67 -3.18 -1.71 -14.55
CA SER A 67 -1.79 -1.86 -14.12
C SER A 67 -1.75 -2.20 -12.65
N ILE A 68 -1.04 -3.27 -12.30
CA ILE A 68 -0.92 -3.77 -10.93
C ILE A 68 0.55 -3.72 -10.54
N LEU A 69 0.87 -2.91 -9.54
CA LEU A 69 2.20 -2.86 -8.93
C LEU A 69 2.14 -3.66 -7.63
N LEU A 70 2.97 -4.68 -7.54
CA LEU A 70 3.07 -5.55 -6.38
C LEU A 70 4.39 -5.30 -5.65
N ALA A 71 4.31 -5.22 -4.31
CA ALA A 71 5.48 -5.35 -3.45
C ALA A 71 6.07 -6.77 -3.52
N ARG A 72 7.18 -6.99 -2.83
CA ARG A 72 7.85 -8.29 -2.77
C ARG A 72 6.91 -9.41 -2.30
N THR A 73 7.25 -10.63 -2.70
CA THR A 73 6.51 -11.82 -2.25
C THR A 73 6.73 -12.07 -0.76
N MET A 74 5.76 -12.72 -0.10
CA MET A 74 5.89 -13.20 1.27
C MET A 74 6.79 -14.42 1.32
N GLU A 75 7.81 -14.38 2.17
CA GLU A 75 8.63 -15.56 2.44
C GLU A 75 7.86 -16.55 3.33
N PRO A 76 8.12 -17.86 3.22
CA PRO A 76 7.39 -18.87 4.00
C PRO A 76 7.44 -18.70 5.52
N SER A 77 8.46 -18.01 6.03
CA SER A 77 8.68 -17.76 7.46
C SER A 77 8.01 -16.48 7.97
N GLU A 78 7.41 -15.67 7.10
CA GLU A 78 6.82 -14.38 7.46
C GLU A 78 5.32 -14.50 7.76
N ASN A 79 4.82 -13.58 8.59
CA ASN A 79 3.39 -13.41 8.82
C ASN A 79 2.86 -12.13 8.16
N PHE A 80 1.55 -12.10 7.92
CA PHE A 80 0.87 -10.95 7.33
C PHE A 80 0.91 -9.69 8.22
N ASP A 81 0.95 -9.85 9.54
CA ASP A 81 0.93 -8.72 10.50
C ASP A 81 2.22 -7.88 10.50
N ASN A 82 3.28 -8.36 9.84
CA ASN A 82 4.54 -7.64 9.77
C ASN A 82 4.59 -6.56 8.68
N PHE A 83 3.56 -6.42 7.83
CA PHE A 83 3.47 -5.44 6.72
C PHE A 83 4.73 -5.39 5.83
N GLY A 84 5.49 -6.49 5.82
CA GLY A 84 6.72 -6.63 5.04
C GLY A 84 6.40 -6.94 3.58
N PRO A 85 5.73 -8.05 3.27
CA PRO A 85 5.44 -8.44 1.90
C PRO A 85 4.15 -7.82 1.36
N SER A 86 3.89 -8.05 0.08
CA SER A 86 2.57 -7.82 -0.50
C SER A 86 1.52 -8.69 0.20
N ILE A 87 0.50 -8.05 0.76
CA ILE A 87 -0.63 -8.72 1.46
C ILE A 87 -1.77 -9.12 0.52
N THR A 88 -1.59 -8.95 -0.80
CA THR A 88 -2.61 -9.27 -1.79
C THR A 88 -2.48 -10.71 -2.30
N ARG A 89 -3.57 -11.22 -2.87
CA ARG A 89 -3.60 -12.55 -3.49
C ARG A 89 -2.62 -12.65 -4.67
N PRO A 90 -1.88 -13.75 -4.82
CA PRO A 90 -0.86 -13.89 -5.86
C PRO A 90 -1.43 -13.91 -7.28
N ASP A 91 -2.68 -14.36 -7.44
CA ASP A 91 -3.39 -14.50 -8.71
C ASP A 91 -4.22 -13.27 -9.09
N ILE A 92 -4.04 -12.11 -8.43
CA ILE A 92 -4.85 -10.91 -8.68
C ILE A 92 -4.80 -10.45 -10.16
N GLY A 93 -3.65 -10.63 -10.82
CA GLY A 93 -3.50 -10.31 -12.24
C GLY A 93 -4.38 -11.16 -13.15
N ASP A 94 -4.54 -12.43 -12.80
CA ASP A 94 -5.29 -13.41 -13.61
C ASP A 94 -6.80 -13.18 -13.53
N LEU A 95 -7.26 -12.37 -12.57
CA LEU A 95 -8.67 -12.00 -12.44
C LEU A 95 -9.11 -10.93 -13.43
N PHE A 96 -8.18 -10.15 -13.97
CA PHE A 96 -8.48 -9.07 -14.91
C PHE A 96 -8.12 -9.50 -16.34
N PRO A 97 -9.01 -9.29 -17.33
CA PRO A 97 -8.74 -9.70 -18.71
C PRO A 97 -7.57 -8.93 -19.35
N ASN A 98 -7.34 -7.68 -18.93
CA ASN A 98 -6.35 -6.77 -19.52
C ASN A 98 -5.37 -6.21 -18.48
N ALA A 99 -4.91 -7.04 -17.53
CA ALA A 99 -3.94 -6.62 -16.54
C ALA A 99 -2.48 -6.74 -17.02
N THR A 100 -1.67 -5.75 -16.64
CA THR A 100 -0.21 -5.81 -16.64
C THR A 100 0.27 -5.80 -15.20
N VAL A 101 0.93 -6.87 -14.77
CA VAL A 101 1.44 -7.00 -13.40
C VAL A 101 2.94 -6.77 -13.39
N THR A 102 3.40 -5.88 -12.52
CA THR A 102 4.83 -5.68 -12.24
C THR A 102 5.08 -5.89 -10.75
N ARG A 103 6.04 -6.76 -10.43
CA ARG A 103 6.45 -7.02 -9.04
C ARG A 103 7.80 -6.38 -8.75
N HIS A 104 7.91 -5.74 -7.59
CA HIS A 104 9.14 -5.12 -7.12
C HIS A 104 9.65 -5.80 -5.85
N GLU A 105 10.56 -6.76 -6.01
CA GLU A 105 11.09 -7.58 -4.91
C GLU A 105 11.88 -6.80 -3.85
N LYS A 106 12.28 -5.56 -4.17
CA LYS A 106 13.02 -4.72 -3.24
C LYS A 106 12.13 -4.07 -2.17
N TYR A 107 10.84 -3.83 -2.45
CA TYR A 107 10.00 -2.95 -1.63
C TYR A 107 8.98 -3.71 -0.81
N SER A 108 8.64 -3.14 0.35
CA SER A 108 7.64 -3.71 1.25
C SER A 108 6.21 -3.39 0.82
N HIS A 109 5.22 -3.81 1.63
CA HIS A 109 3.83 -3.34 1.51
C HIS A 109 3.73 -1.81 1.35
N PHE A 110 4.65 -1.08 1.98
CA PHE A 110 4.76 0.38 1.90
C PHE A 110 5.48 0.88 0.64
N LEU A 111 5.54 0.10 -0.44
CA LEU A 111 6.12 0.50 -1.73
C LEU A 111 5.77 1.95 -2.14
N PRO A 112 4.52 2.43 -2.03
CA PRO A 112 4.18 3.81 -2.38
C PRO A 112 4.88 4.88 -1.54
N MET A 113 5.32 4.53 -0.34
CA MET A 113 6.03 5.42 0.59
C MET A 113 7.56 5.21 0.54
N GLU A 114 8.03 4.03 0.13
CA GLU A 114 9.46 3.69 -0.03
C GLU A 114 10.07 4.20 -1.35
N ASN A 115 9.26 4.32 -2.41
CA ASN A 115 9.70 4.87 -3.69
C ASN A 115 8.55 5.58 -4.41
N THR A 116 8.36 6.87 -4.09
CA THR A 116 7.28 7.68 -4.65
C THR A 116 7.50 7.93 -6.14
N ALA A 117 8.75 8.11 -6.57
CA ALA A 117 9.11 8.34 -7.96
C ALA A 117 8.70 7.17 -8.86
N LEU A 118 9.00 5.94 -8.44
CA LEU A 118 8.61 4.72 -9.16
C LEU A 118 7.09 4.65 -9.38
N VAL A 119 6.32 4.92 -8.33
CA VAL A 119 4.85 4.90 -8.42
C VAL A 119 4.36 6.01 -9.35
N ALA A 120 4.86 7.23 -9.17
CA ALA A 120 4.48 8.38 -9.99
C ALA A 120 4.81 8.17 -11.47
N ASP A 121 6.00 7.64 -11.78
CA ASP A 121 6.43 7.39 -13.15
C ASP A 121 5.65 6.23 -13.77
N THR A 122 5.27 5.22 -12.98
CA THR A 122 4.39 4.16 -13.47
C THR A 122 3.02 4.73 -13.85
N ILE A 123 2.45 5.62 -13.03
CA ILE A 123 1.18 6.30 -13.33
C ILE A 123 1.31 7.17 -14.59
N LYS A 124 2.36 7.99 -14.71
CA LYS A 124 2.61 8.81 -15.92
C LYS A 124 2.82 7.95 -17.17
N GLY A 125 3.38 6.76 -16.99
CA GLY A 125 3.61 5.78 -18.04
C GLY A 125 2.36 5.03 -18.49
N LEU A 126 1.24 5.15 -17.78
CA LEU A 126 -0.05 4.60 -18.21
C LEU A 126 -0.50 5.34 -19.49
N LYS A 127 -0.13 4.77 -20.64
CA LYS A 127 -0.61 5.24 -21.93
C LYS A 127 -2.10 4.95 -21.99
N PHE A 128 -2.93 5.99 -22.05
CA PHE A 128 -4.32 5.87 -22.45
C PHE A 128 -4.34 5.32 -23.88
N ARG A 129 -4.53 4.00 -24.02
CA ARG A 129 -4.94 3.43 -25.30
C ARG A 129 -6.41 3.79 -25.45
N LEU A 130 -6.66 4.97 -26.03
CA LEU A 130 -7.97 5.33 -26.58
C LEU A 130 -8.25 4.47 -27.80
#